data_AF-A0A258SP13-F1
#
_entry.id   AF-A0A258SP13-F1
#
_cell.length_a   1.000
_cell.length_b   1.000
_cell.length_c   1.000
_cell.angle_alpha   90.00
_cell.angle_beta   90.00
_cell.angle_gamma   90.00
#
_symmetry.space_group_name_H-M   'P 1'
#
loop_
_entity.id
_entity.type
_entity.pdbx_description
1 polymer ?
#
loop_
_entity_poly.entity_id
_entity_poly.type
_entity_poly.pdbx_seq_one_letter_code
_entity_poly.pdbx_strand_id
1 'polypeptide(L)'
;MNRTVYTLLLYLLLPFTPLKLLWRGRKQAEYLAHWQERYGFYNQAAQQAIIWLHCVSVGETRAAEPLVKALIAHYPKHQILLTHTTPTGRATSQQLFGNSVQSAYLPYDVPCAVKRFLNHFHPSIGIIMETELWFNLIAACKQQHIPLLLVNARLSEKSALGYAKLGKLAQLGLQQLSAIAAQTEADAQRLRQLGAADVCIMGNLKFDVAPPDSAATQGAQLRDLLIQPKLVQPKLAQSKLAQSKLAKPRLAQHRPVFLAASTRDGEESLILEAVAKANIPNLLT
;
A
#
# COMPACT_ATOMS: atom_id res chain seq x y z
N MET A 1 26.28 8.39 -4.69
CA MET A 1 25.78 9.34 -5.71
C MET A 1 25.35 10.63 -5.03
N ASN A 2 25.47 11.80 -5.67
CA ASN A 2 24.88 13.05 -5.17
C ASN A 2 23.59 13.38 -5.96
N ARG A 3 22.77 14.31 -5.44
CA ARG A 3 21.46 14.66 -6.04
C ARG A 3 21.58 15.29 -7.44
N THR A 4 22.69 15.97 -7.73
CA THR A 4 22.93 16.56 -9.05
C THR A 4 23.05 15.49 -10.13
N VAL A 5 23.86 14.45 -9.91
CA VAL A 5 23.99 13.33 -10.86
C VAL A 5 22.66 12.61 -11.04
N TYR A 6 21.94 12.34 -9.94
CA TYR A 6 20.58 11.78 -9.99
C TYR A 6 19.65 12.60 -10.90
N THR A 7 19.64 13.92 -10.71
CA THR A 7 18.80 14.85 -11.48
C THR A 7 19.18 14.89 -12.95
N LEU A 8 20.48 14.91 -13.28
CA LEU A 8 20.96 14.90 -14.65
C LEU A 8 20.55 13.62 -15.38
N LEU A 9 20.64 12.46 -14.72
CA LEU A 9 20.18 11.18 -15.27
C LEU A 9 18.66 11.20 -15.55
N LEU A 10 17.86 11.79 -14.66
CA LEU A 10 16.42 11.92 -14.90
C LEU A 10 16.11 12.86 -16.07
N TYR A 11 16.81 13.99 -16.19
CA TYR A 11 16.65 14.87 -17.34
C TYR A 11 17.07 14.20 -18.66
N LEU A 12 18.10 13.36 -18.64
CA LEU A 12 18.50 12.56 -19.81
C LEU A 12 17.42 11.55 -20.22
N LEU A 13 16.72 10.96 -19.24
CA LEU A 13 15.64 10.00 -19.48
C LEU A 13 14.30 10.67 -19.86
N LEU A 14 14.11 11.93 -19.49
CA LEU A 14 12.83 12.65 -19.65
C LEU A 14 12.31 12.68 -21.10
N PRO A 15 13.13 12.93 -22.16
CA PRO A 15 12.66 12.93 -23.55
C PRO A 15 12.11 11.58 -24.03
N PHE A 16 12.48 10.47 -23.39
CA PHE A 16 11.99 9.13 -23.74
C PHE A 16 10.64 8.81 -23.08
N THR A 17 10.20 9.61 -22.10
CA THR A 17 8.96 9.36 -21.38
C THR A 17 7.69 9.49 -22.24
N PRO A 18 7.54 10.46 -23.18
CA PRO A 18 6.39 10.48 -24.09
C PRO A 18 6.33 9.23 -24.98
N LEU A 19 7.48 8.75 -25.48
CA LEU A 19 7.55 7.52 -26.28
C LEU A 19 7.09 6.30 -25.47
N LYS A 20 7.52 6.22 -24.20
CA LYS A 20 7.06 5.18 -23.27
C LYS A 20 5.55 5.25 -23.03
N LEU A 21 4.98 6.45 -22.88
CA LEU A 21 3.54 6.64 -22.70
C LEU A 21 2.76 6.25 -23.95
N LEU A 22 3.21 6.64 -25.15
CA LEU A 22 2.62 6.22 -26.43
C LEU A 22 2.67 4.70 -26.61
N TRP A 23 3.79 4.08 -26.29
CA TRP A 23 3.94 2.63 -26.38
C TRP A 23 3.02 1.89 -25.40
N ARG A 24 2.94 2.35 -24.13
CA ARG A 24 2.00 1.80 -23.15
C ARG A 24 0.54 2.06 -23.55
N GLY A 25 0.28 3.22 -24.14
CA GLY A 25 -1.01 3.65 -24.68
C GLY A 25 -1.62 2.66 -25.68
N ARG A 26 -0.77 1.95 -26.45
CA ARG A 26 -1.22 0.90 -27.39
C ARG A 26 -1.93 -0.27 -26.71
N LYS A 27 -1.56 -0.60 -25.47
CA LYS A 27 -2.19 -1.66 -24.67
C LYS A 27 -3.27 -1.14 -23.73
N GLN A 28 -3.09 0.08 -23.23
CA GLN A 28 -3.98 0.71 -22.26
C GLN A 28 -4.05 2.22 -22.52
N ALA A 29 -5.12 2.67 -23.16
CA ALA A 29 -5.29 4.04 -23.66
C ALA A 29 -5.21 5.10 -22.55
N GLU A 30 -5.55 4.73 -21.31
CA GLU A 30 -5.55 5.58 -20.13
C GLU A 30 -4.15 6.10 -19.74
N TYR A 31 -3.07 5.53 -20.28
CA TYR A 31 -1.73 6.12 -20.19
C TYR A 31 -1.59 7.44 -20.95
N LEU A 32 -2.43 7.67 -21.96
CA LEU A 32 -2.47 8.91 -22.74
C LEU A 32 -3.40 9.95 -22.11
N ALA A 33 -4.30 9.53 -21.22
CA ALA A 33 -5.13 10.44 -20.44
C ALA A 33 -4.29 11.14 -19.36
N HIS A 34 -4.52 12.44 -19.17
CA HIS A 34 -3.88 13.25 -18.12
C HIS A 34 -2.33 13.19 -18.14
N TRP A 35 -1.72 12.90 -19.28
CA TRP A 35 -0.28 12.71 -19.39
C TRP A 35 0.52 13.95 -18.94
N GLN A 36 -0.05 15.14 -19.10
CA GLN A 36 0.52 16.43 -18.72
C GLN A 36 0.77 16.55 -17.21
N GLU A 37 -0.05 15.89 -16.39
CA GLU A 37 0.13 15.83 -14.92
C GLU A 37 1.48 15.20 -14.56
N ARG A 38 1.98 14.25 -15.37
CA ARG A 38 3.30 13.61 -15.17
C ARG A 38 4.47 14.57 -15.42
N TYR A 39 4.21 15.70 -16.08
CA TYR A 39 5.15 16.80 -16.24
C TYR A 39 4.81 17.97 -15.31
N GLY A 40 3.93 17.78 -14.35
CA GLY A 40 3.59 18.79 -13.35
C GLY A 40 2.61 19.86 -13.83
N PHE A 41 1.86 19.62 -14.90
CA PHE A 41 0.81 20.55 -15.35
C PHE A 41 -0.55 20.04 -14.90
N TYR A 42 -1.25 20.83 -14.09
CA TYR A 42 -2.52 20.48 -13.47
C TYR A 42 -3.53 21.60 -13.70
N ASN A 43 -4.80 21.24 -13.89
CA ASN A 43 -5.86 22.21 -14.19
C ASN A 43 -6.84 22.41 -13.03
N GLN A 44 -6.88 21.50 -12.06
CA GLN A 44 -7.81 21.54 -10.94
C GLN A 44 -7.17 22.25 -9.75
N ALA A 45 -7.64 23.45 -9.43
CA ALA A 45 -7.21 24.18 -8.26
C ALA A 45 -7.69 23.51 -6.96
N ALA A 46 -6.87 23.60 -5.91
CA ALA A 46 -7.27 23.23 -4.56
C ALA A 46 -8.37 24.18 -4.06
N GLN A 47 -9.42 23.65 -3.47
CA GLN A 47 -10.49 24.47 -2.87
C GLN A 47 -10.29 24.67 -1.36
N GLN A 48 -9.45 23.84 -0.75
CA GLN A 48 -9.18 23.79 0.69
C GLN A 48 -7.71 23.43 0.92
N ALA A 49 -7.26 23.50 2.18
CA ALA A 49 -5.94 23.00 2.56
C ALA A 49 -5.81 21.51 2.18
N ILE A 50 -4.69 21.14 1.56
CA ILE A 50 -4.49 19.79 1.03
C ILE A 50 -3.67 18.94 1.99
N ILE A 51 -4.17 17.76 2.30
CA ILE A 51 -3.37 16.63 2.79
C ILE A 51 -3.07 15.75 1.58
N TRP A 52 -1.80 15.65 1.21
CA TRP A 52 -1.37 14.90 0.04
C TRP A 52 -0.86 13.50 0.44
N LEU A 53 -1.42 12.47 -0.19
CA LEU A 53 -1.03 11.08 -0.04
C LEU A 53 -0.57 10.52 -1.40
N HIS A 54 0.53 9.78 -1.42
CA HIS A 54 1.06 9.15 -2.64
C HIS A 54 1.03 7.62 -2.54
N CYS A 55 0.37 6.98 -3.51
CA CYS A 55 0.31 5.52 -3.68
C CYS A 55 0.70 5.14 -5.11
N VAL A 56 1.84 4.48 -5.29
CA VAL A 56 2.41 4.08 -6.58
C VAL A 56 1.60 2.95 -7.22
N SER A 57 1.10 2.01 -6.40
CA SER A 57 0.44 0.79 -6.87
C SER A 57 -1.02 0.64 -6.44
N VAL A 58 -1.72 -0.32 -7.06
CA VAL A 58 -3.08 -0.73 -6.66
C VAL A 58 -3.09 -1.29 -5.24
N GLY A 59 -2.06 -2.08 -4.88
CA GLY A 59 -1.91 -2.66 -3.55
C GLY A 59 -1.78 -1.59 -2.47
N GLU A 60 -0.90 -0.61 -2.71
CA GLU A 60 -0.75 0.56 -1.81
C GLU A 60 -2.03 1.39 -1.72
N THR A 61 -2.71 1.61 -2.84
CA THR A 61 -3.96 2.40 -2.87
C THR A 61 -5.05 1.74 -2.01
N ARG A 62 -5.14 0.40 -2.05
CA ARG A 62 -6.06 -0.36 -1.18
C ARG A 62 -5.61 -0.37 0.27
N ALA A 63 -4.31 -0.58 0.52
CA ALA A 63 -3.76 -0.55 1.87
C ALA A 63 -3.95 0.82 2.54
N ALA A 64 -3.93 1.91 1.76
CA ALA A 64 -4.15 3.28 2.24
C ALA A 64 -5.61 3.62 2.59
N GLU A 65 -6.58 2.78 2.21
CA GLU A 65 -8.01 3.03 2.45
C GLU A 65 -8.37 3.39 3.90
N PRO A 66 -8.00 2.61 4.94
CA PRO A 66 -8.30 2.98 6.32
C PRO A 66 -7.69 4.32 6.72
N LEU A 67 -6.46 4.61 6.28
CA LEU A 67 -5.79 5.88 6.55
C LEU A 67 -6.52 7.06 5.89
N VAL A 68 -6.89 6.94 4.61
CA VAL A 68 -7.64 7.99 3.89
C VAL A 68 -8.96 8.27 4.57
N LYS A 69 -9.72 7.23 4.95
CA LYS A 69 -10.99 7.39 5.67
C LYS A 69 -10.79 8.08 7.02
N ALA A 70 -9.77 7.69 7.78
CA ALA A 70 -9.44 8.32 9.04
C ALA A 70 -9.06 9.80 8.85
N LEU A 71 -8.27 10.13 7.84
CA LEU A 71 -7.89 11.52 7.54
C LEU A 71 -9.10 12.38 7.18
N ILE A 72 -10.01 11.89 6.34
CA ILE A 72 -11.25 12.61 6.00
C ILE A 72 -12.08 12.88 7.26
N ALA A 73 -12.22 11.88 8.13
CA ALA A 73 -13.01 12.01 9.37
C ALA A 73 -12.39 12.99 10.37
N HIS A 74 -11.06 12.97 10.55
CA HIS A 74 -10.38 13.81 11.55
C HIS A 74 -10.07 15.23 11.04
N TYR A 75 -9.96 15.40 9.71
CA TYR A 75 -9.61 16.68 9.09
C TYR A 75 -10.68 17.13 8.07
N PRO A 76 -11.93 17.37 8.49
CA PRO A 76 -13.05 17.66 7.57
C PRO A 76 -12.94 18.99 6.81
N LYS A 77 -12.00 19.86 7.20
CA LYS A 77 -11.67 21.13 6.51
C LYS A 77 -10.54 20.99 5.49
N HIS A 78 -10.02 19.77 5.30
CA HIS A 78 -8.95 19.48 4.35
C HIS A 78 -9.48 18.66 3.20
N GLN A 79 -8.94 18.94 2.02
CA GLN A 79 -9.12 18.10 0.86
C GLN A 79 -8.00 17.05 0.83
N ILE A 80 -8.36 15.81 0.52
CA ILE A 80 -7.37 14.75 0.29
C ILE A 80 -6.99 14.74 -1.19
N LEU A 81 -5.70 14.91 -1.47
CA LEU A 81 -5.11 14.68 -2.78
C LEU A 81 -4.42 13.32 -2.78
N LEU A 82 -4.86 12.40 -3.62
CA LEU A 82 -4.24 11.10 -3.80
C LEU A 82 -3.51 11.04 -5.15
N THR A 83 -2.19 10.87 -5.12
CA THR A 83 -1.40 10.80 -6.36
C THR A 83 -0.94 9.39 -6.68
N HIS A 84 -0.89 9.10 -7.98
CA HIS A 84 -0.52 7.78 -8.51
C HIS A 84 0.56 7.87 -9.59
N THR A 85 1.13 6.73 -9.96
CA THR A 85 2.02 6.63 -11.14
C THR A 85 1.39 5.84 -12.28
N THR A 86 0.33 5.06 -12.02
CA THR A 86 -0.31 4.16 -12.99
C THR A 86 -1.79 4.46 -13.18
N PRO A 87 -2.36 4.24 -14.39
CA PRO A 87 -3.79 4.39 -14.60
C PRO A 87 -4.64 3.45 -13.74
N THR A 88 -4.16 2.24 -13.46
CA THR A 88 -4.84 1.28 -12.59
C THR A 88 -4.89 1.74 -11.13
N GLY A 89 -3.82 2.37 -10.62
CA GLY A 89 -3.83 3.02 -9.31
C GLY A 89 -4.88 4.13 -9.23
N ARG A 90 -4.92 5.01 -10.24
CA ARG A 90 -5.92 6.09 -10.34
C ARG A 90 -7.35 5.59 -10.48
N ALA A 91 -7.57 4.51 -11.23
CA ALA A 91 -8.89 3.89 -11.33
C ALA A 91 -9.32 3.27 -9.99
N THR A 92 -8.37 2.66 -9.26
CA THR A 92 -8.63 2.06 -7.95
C THR A 92 -9.02 3.11 -6.93
N SER A 93 -8.35 4.27 -6.89
CA SER A 93 -8.74 5.36 -5.98
C SER A 93 -10.14 5.89 -6.30
N GLN A 94 -10.48 6.06 -7.58
CA GLN A 94 -11.83 6.45 -7.98
C GLN A 94 -12.88 5.43 -7.52
N GLN A 95 -12.59 4.13 -7.61
CA GLN A 95 -13.48 3.07 -7.14
C GLN A 95 -13.67 3.06 -5.63
N LEU A 96 -12.60 3.29 -4.85
CA LEU A 96 -12.65 3.24 -3.39
C LEU A 96 -13.25 4.50 -2.76
N PHE A 97 -12.97 5.67 -3.33
CA PHE A 97 -13.25 6.94 -2.67
C PHE A 97 -14.21 7.85 -3.46
N GLY A 98 -14.50 7.54 -4.72
CA GLY A 98 -15.34 8.38 -5.58
C GLY A 98 -14.87 9.84 -5.60
N ASN A 99 -15.79 10.76 -5.32
CA ASN A 99 -15.52 12.19 -5.29
C ASN A 99 -14.98 12.70 -3.95
N SER A 100 -14.74 11.82 -2.98
CA SER A 100 -14.28 12.19 -1.63
C SER A 100 -12.80 12.56 -1.61
N VAL A 101 -12.05 12.18 -2.65
CA VAL A 101 -10.63 12.52 -2.83
C VAL A 101 -10.40 13.06 -4.23
N GLN A 102 -9.48 14.01 -4.37
CA GLN A 102 -8.98 14.41 -5.67
C GLN A 102 -7.85 13.48 -6.10
N SER A 103 -7.88 13.00 -7.34
CA SER A 103 -6.84 12.11 -7.87
C SER A 103 -6.07 12.73 -9.02
N ALA A 104 -4.74 12.62 -8.97
CA ALA A 104 -3.81 13.12 -9.99
C ALA A 104 -2.62 12.17 -10.19
N TYR A 105 -1.85 12.35 -11.25
CA TYR A 105 -0.53 11.73 -11.36
C TYR A 105 0.53 12.57 -10.65
N LEU A 106 1.39 11.89 -9.87
CA LEU A 106 2.61 12.51 -9.37
C LEU A 106 3.53 12.82 -10.56
N PRO A 107 4.21 13.99 -10.59
CA PRO A 107 5.08 14.28 -11.72
C PRO A 107 6.33 13.39 -11.68
N TYR A 108 7.02 13.29 -12.81
CA TYR A 108 8.38 12.77 -12.83
C TYR A 108 9.27 13.61 -11.90
N ASP A 109 10.21 12.95 -11.23
CA ASP A 109 11.02 13.54 -10.16
C ASP A 109 12.17 14.43 -10.67
N VAL A 110 11.83 15.34 -11.59
CA VAL A 110 12.69 16.41 -12.07
C VAL A 110 12.31 17.72 -11.39
N PRO A 111 13.28 18.56 -10.99
CA PRO A 111 13.01 19.75 -10.18
C PRO A 111 11.91 20.68 -10.73
N CYS A 112 11.84 20.85 -12.06
CA CYS A 112 10.84 21.74 -12.65
C CYS A 112 9.40 21.22 -12.51
N ALA A 113 9.18 19.91 -12.69
CA ALA A 113 7.86 19.30 -12.62
C ALA A 113 7.40 19.16 -11.16
N VAL A 114 8.31 18.76 -10.27
CA VAL A 114 8.10 18.73 -8.82
C VAL A 114 7.73 20.11 -8.29
N LYS A 115 8.48 21.16 -8.68
CA LYS A 115 8.19 22.53 -8.24
C LYS A 115 6.80 22.98 -8.71
N ARG A 116 6.41 22.67 -9.95
CA ARG A 116 5.05 22.97 -10.43
C ARG A 116 3.99 22.24 -9.61
N PHE A 117 4.18 20.96 -9.30
CA PHE A 117 3.26 20.19 -8.45
C PHE A 117 3.09 20.82 -7.07
N LEU A 118 4.18 21.08 -6.36
CA LEU A 118 4.12 21.65 -5.01
C LEU A 118 3.56 23.07 -5.02
N ASN A 119 3.87 23.88 -6.03
CA ASN A 119 3.29 25.22 -6.16
C ASN A 119 1.81 25.20 -6.53
N HIS A 120 1.37 24.22 -7.31
CA HIS A 120 -0.02 24.09 -7.75
C HIS A 120 -0.94 23.63 -6.61
N PHE A 121 -0.54 22.58 -5.90
CA PHE A 121 -1.36 22.00 -4.83
C PHE A 121 -1.07 22.59 -3.45
N HIS A 122 0.14 23.10 -3.22
CA HIS A 122 0.59 23.67 -1.95
C HIS A 122 0.15 22.86 -0.71
N PRO A 123 0.51 21.56 -0.63
CA PRO A 123 0.00 20.69 0.42
C PRO A 123 0.51 21.14 1.80
N SER A 124 -0.37 21.07 2.80
CA SER A 124 -0.01 21.32 4.21
C SER A 124 0.87 20.21 4.78
N ILE A 125 0.73 18.99 4.24
CA ILE A 125 1.54 17.83 4.56
C ILE A 125 1.53 16.85 3.37
N GLY A 126 2.67 16.22 3.13
CA GLY A 126 2.82 15.11 2.19
C GLY A 126 3.05 13.79 2.92
N ILE A 127 2.48 12.71 2.39
CA ILE A 127 2.61 11.37 2.95
C ILE A 127 2.88 10.39 1.79
N ILE A 128 4.00 9.68 1.85
CA ILE A 128 4.38 8.67 0.86
C ILE A 128 4.13 7.28 1.47
N MET A 129 3.39 6.44 0.76
CA MET A 129 3.17 5.04 1.15
C MET A 129 4.36 4.15 0.76
N GLU A 130 4.72 3.24 1.66
CA GLU A 130 5.76 2.22 1.48
C GLU A 130 7.17 2.80 1.29
N THR A 131 7.91 2.43 0.23
CA THR A 131 9.33 2.85 0.10
C THR A 131 9.70 3.17 -1.34
N GLU A 132 9.22 4.33 -1.78
CA GLU A 132 9.54 4.96 -3.05
C GLU A 132 10.16 6.33 -2.77
N LEU A 133 11.50 6.39 -2.71
CA LEU A 133 12.23 7.62 -2.41
C LEU A 133 12.44 8.46 -3.67
N TRP A 134 11.70 9.56 -3.77
CA TRP A 134 11.81 10.56 -4.83
C TRP A 134 12.68 11.73 -4.35
N PHE A 135 13.98 11.70 -4.62
CA PHE A 135 14.95 12.58 -3.96
C PHE A 135 14.79 14.06 -4.32
N ASN A 136 14.29 14.40 -5.52
CA ASN A 136 14.02 15.80 -5.85
C ASN A 136 12.73 16.30 -5.18
N LEU A 137 11.71 15.46 -5.10
CA LEU A 137 10.46 15.71 -4.38
C LEU A 137 10.70 15.93 -2.89
N ILE A 138 11.47 15.04 -2.25
CA ILE A 138 11.85 15.17 -0.85
C ILE A 138 12.60 16.49 -0.62
N ALA A 139 13.61 16.78 -1.44
CA ALA A 139 14.38 18.01 -1.33
C ALA A 139 13.52 19.26 -1.56
N ALA A 140 12.58 19.22 -2.49
CA ALA A 140 11.68 20.34 -2.77
C ALA A 140 10.67 20.55 -1.65
N CYS A 141 10.12 19.49 -1.05
CA CYS A 141 9.26 19.60 0.14
C CYS A 141 10.02 20.25 1.29
N LYS A 142 11.26 19.81 1.56
CA LYS A 142 12.12 20.41 2.59
C LYS A 142 12.38 21.90 2.31
N GLN A 143 12.69 22.26 1.07
CA GLN A 143 12.94 23.65 0.67
C GLN A 143 11.71 24.54 0.82
N GLN A 144 10.51 24.00 0.59
CA GLN A 144 9.24 24.73 0.74
C GLN A 144 8.64 24.60 2.14
N HIS A 145 9.34 23.99 3.10
CA HIS A 145 8.86 23.75 4.46
C HIS A 145 7.57 22.93 4.53
N ILE A 146 7.35 22.04 3.55
CA ILE A 146 6.24 21.09 3.55
C ILE A 146 6.69 19.83 4.30
N PRO A 147 6.06 19.47 5.44
CA PRO A 147 6.36 18.23 6.13
C PRO A 147 6.06 17.04 5.23
N LEU A 148 7.01 16.10 5.13
CA LEU A 148 6.88 14.92 4.28
C LEU A 148 7.14 13.66 5.11
N LEU A 149 6.13 12.80 5.20
CA LEU A 149 6.17 11.55 5.94
C LEU A 149 6.35 10.36 5.01
N LEU A 150 7.07 9.35 5.47
CA LEU A 150 7.07 8.02 4.86
C LEU A 150 6.32 7.07 5.78
N VAL A 151 5.19 6.54 5.35
CA VAL A 151 4.32 5.72 6.20
C VAL A 151 4.13 4.32 5.63
N ASN A 152 3.82 3.38 6.52
CA ASN A 152 3.79 1.96 6.18
C ASN A 152 5.11 1.51 5.52
N ALA A 153 6.23 2.10 5.95
CA ALA A 153 7.53 1.97 5.30
C ALA A 153 8.03 0.53 5.40
N ARG A 154 8.51 0.02 4.27
CA ARG A 154 8.95 -1.37 4.13
C ARG A 154 10.21 -1.43 3.30
N LEU A 155 11.27 -1.95 3.90
CA LEU A 155 12.57 -2.01 3.25
C LEU A 155 13.14 -3.43 3.32
N SER A 156 13.00 -4.15 2.21
CA SER A 156 13.65 -5.47 2.06
C SER A 156 15.18 -5.34 2.09
N GLU A 157 15.88 -6.42 2.43
CA GLU A 157 17.35 -6.45 2.43
C GLU A 157 17.94 -6.07 1.06
N LYS A 158 17.37 -6.64 0.00
CA LYS A 158 17.76 -6.32 -1.38
C LYS A 158 17.62 -4.82 -1.68
N SER A 159 16.51 -4.22 -1.25
CA SER A 159 16.27 -2.78 -1.42
C SER A 159 17.24 -1.96 -0.57
N ALA A 160 17.51 -2.36 0.68
CA ALA A 160 18.46 -1.70 1.57
C ALA A 160 19.87 -1.67 0.96
N LEU A 161 20.35 -2.80 0.43
CA LEU A 161 21.62 -2.88 -0.31
C LEU A 161 21.62 -1.96 -1.55
N GLY A 162 20.49 -1.86 -2.25
CA GLY A 162 20.33 -0.94 -3.38
C GLY A 162 20.46 0.53 -2.96
N TYR A 163 19.75 0.95 -1.91
CA TYR A 163 19.82 2.31 -1.39
C TYR A 163 21.18 2.65 -0.77
N ALA A 164 21.85 1.68 -0.13
CA ALA A 164 23.20 1.86 0.40
C ALA A 164 24.20 2.27 -0.69
N LYS A 165 24.08 1.73 -1.91
CA LYS A 165 24.91 2.12 -3.07
C LYS A 165 24.69 3.56 -3.51
N LEU A 166 23.52 4.15 -3.22
CA LEU A 166 23.27 5.57 -3.50
C LEU A 166 24.01 6.48 -2.51
N GLY A 167 24.42 5.94 -1.35
CA GLY A 167 25.25 6.61 -0.35
C GLY A 167 24.59 7.91 0.15
N LYS A 168 25.31 9.03 0.03
CA LYS A 168 24.85 10.35 0.47
C LYS A 168 23.47 10.75 -0.05
N LEU A 169 23.08 10.32 -1.25
CA LEU A 169 21.75 10.62 -1.79
C LEU A 169 20.63 10.01 -0.95
N ALA A 170 20.75 8.71 -0.63
CA ALA A 170 19.77 8.00 0.19
C ALA A 170 19.75 8.57 1.62
N GLN A 171 20.93 8.74 2.22
CA GLN A 171 21.09 9.30 3.55
C GLN A 171 20.45 10.69 3.68
N LEU A 172 20.79 11.62 2.79
CA LEU A 172 20.24 12.98 2.83
C LEU A 172 18.74 12.99 2.55
N GLY A 173 18.25 12.13 1.65
CA GLY A 173 16.81 11.98 1.40
C GLY A 173 16.06 11.54 2.65
N LEU A 174 16.53 10.49 3.32
CA LEU A 174 15.89 9.98 4.54
C LEU A 174 15.93 11.01 5.69
N GLN A 175 17.01 11.75 5.83
CA GLN A 175 17.14 12.81 6.85
C GLN A 175 16.27 14.03 6.60
N GLN A 176 15.77 14.22 5.37
CA GLN A 176 14.88 15.32 5.02
C GLN A 176 13.40 15.00 5.25
N LEU A 177 13.06 13.72 5.44
CA LEU A 177 11.72 13.32 5.85
C LEU A 177 11.45 13.79 7.29
N SER A 178 10.21 14.22 7.54
CA SER A 178 9.80 14.72 8.86
C SER A 178 9.59 13.59 9.86
N ALA A 179 9.13 12.43 9.41
CA ALA A 179 9.03 11.21 10.20
C ALA A 179 8.88 9.99 9.28
N ILE A 180 9.25 8.81 9.80
CA ILE A 180 9.12 7.54 9.10
C ILE A 180 8.40 6.54 10.00
N ALA A 181 7.26 6.01 9.55
CA ALA A 181 6.51 4.95 10.22
C ALA A 181 6.75 3.61 9.50
N ALA A 182 7.63 2.79 10.07
CA ALA A 182 8.00 1.48 9.56
C ALA A 182 7.00 0.38 9.97
N GLN A 183 6.88 -0.65 9.13
CA GLN A 183 6.02 -1.80 9.40
C GLN A 183 6.55 -2.68 10.53
N THR A 184 7.86 -2.94 10.53
CA THR A 184 8.52 -3.87 11.47
C THR A 184 9.81 -3.27 12.03
N GLU A 185 10.32 -3.86 13.11
CA GLU A 185 11.65 -3.50 13.64
C GLU A 185 12.75 -3.75 12.60
N ALA A 186 12.68 -4.83 11.82
CA ALA A 186 13.67 -5.13 10.78
C ALA A 186 13.69 -4.04 9.68
N ASP A 187 12.52 -3.55 9.28
CA ASP A 187 12.43 -2.42 8.35
C ASP A 187 13.02 -1.15 8.96
N ALA A 188 12.68 -0.86 10.23
CA ALA A 188 13.18 0.30 10.95
C ALA A 188 14.71 0.30 11.08
N GLN A 189 15.30 -0.84 11.43
CA GLN A 189 16.74 -1.01 11.53
C GLN A 189 17.45 -0.74 10.21
N ARG A 190 16.94 -1.30 9.10
CA ARG A 190 17.52 -1.06 7.76
C ARG A 190 17.41 0.41 7.35
N LEU A 191 16.30 1.08 7.67
CA LEU A 191 16.13 2.52 7.41
C LEU A 191 17.11 3.38 8.24
N ARG A 192 17.28 3.06 9.54
CA ARG A 192 18.26 3.74 10.42
C ARG A 192 19.70 3.53 9.92
N GLN A 193 20.05 2.33 9.45
CA GLN A 193 21.36 2.04 8.85
C GLN A 193 21.64 2.88 7.60
N LEU A 194 20.60 3.22 6.82
CA LEU A 194 20.71 4.12 5.68
C LEU A 194 20.76 5.61 6.07
N GLY A 195 20.60 5.92 7.36
CA GLY A 195 20.74 7.26 7.93
C GLY A 195 19.44 7.98 8.26
N ALA A 196 18.30 7.28 8.28
CA ALA A 196 17.05 7.85 8.80
C ALA A 196 17.17 8.17 10.30
N ALA A 197 16.72 9.37 10.70
CA ALA A 197 16.82 9.84 12.08
C ALA A 197 15.56 9.51 12.91
N ASP A 198 14.37 9.85 12.41
CA ASP A 198 13.10 9.67 13.11
C ASP A 198 12.31 8.50 12.51
N VAL A 199 12.49 7.31 13.11
CA VAL A 199 11.84 6.08 12.67
C VAL A 199 11.06 5.45 13.82
N CYS A 200 9.73 5.47 13.70
CA CYS A 200 8.80 4.78 14.58
C CYS A 200 8.28 3.49 13.94
N ILE A 201 7.80 2.55 14.75
CA ILE A 201 7.25 1.27 14.29
C ILE A 201 5.75 1.31 14.54
N MET A 202 4.95 1.20 13.49
CA MET A 202 3.49 1.36 13.55
C MET A 202 2.70 0.16 13.00
N GLY A 203 3.39 -0.91 12.61
CA GLY A 203 2.74 -2.08 12.03
C GLY A 203 2.33 -1.85 10.57
N ASN A 204 1.56 -2.81 10.02
CA ASN A 204 1.21 -2.81 8.62
C ASN A 204 -0.24 -2.39 8.41
N LEU A 205 -0.43 -1.28 7.68
CA LEU A 205 -1.72 -0.67 7.41
C LEU A 205 -2.74 -1.61 6.74
N LYS A 206 -2.26 -2.66 6.05
CA LYS A 206 -3.13 -3.67 5.42
C LYS A 206 -3.97 -4.46 6.45
N PHE A 207 -3.56 -4.46 7.72
CA PHE A 207 -4.27 -5.14 8.80
C PHE A 207 -5.31 -4.26 9.49
N ASP A 208 -5.35 -2.96 9.19
CA ASP A 208 -6.30 -2.01 9.78
C ASP A 208 -7.65 -1.99 9.04
N VAL A 209 -7.88 -2.94 8.14
CA VAL A 209 -9.16 -3.14 7.46
C VAL A 209 -10.13 -3.81 8.42
N ALA A 210 -11.24 -3.15 8.72
CA ALA A 210 -12.33 -3.77 9.48
C ALA A 210 -12.92 -4.93 8.65
N PRO A 211 -12.93 -6.17 9.18
CA PRO A 211 -13.58 -7.27 8.49
C PRO A 211 -15.08 -6.99 8.38
N PRO A 212 -15.76 -7.43 7.30
CA PRO A 212 -17.20 -7.33 7.20
C PRO A 212 -17.90 -7.98 8.41
N ASP A 213 -19.04 -7.44 8.85
CA ASP A 213 -19.79 -7.99 9.99
C ASP A 213 -20.11 -9.49 9.81
N SER A 214 -20.30 -9.93 8.56
CA SER A 214 -20.57 -11.32 8.21
C SER A 214 -19.35 -12.25 8.29
N ALA A 215 -18.13 -11.72 8.41
CA ALA A 215 -16.90 -12.50 8.32
C ALA A 215 -16.79 -13.53 9.46
N ALA A 216 -17.21 -13.16 10.68
CA ALA A 216 -17.24 -14.08 11.82
C ALA A 216 -18.25 -15.22 11.58
N THR A 217 -19.44 -14.91 11.08
CA THR A 217 -20.48 -15.90 10.77
C THR A 217 -20.05 -16.83 9.63
N GLN A 218 -19.48 -16.29 8.56
CA GLN A 218 -18.94 -17.07 7.44
C GLN A 218 -17.77 -17.96 7.90
N GLY A 219 -16.88 -17.43 8.73
CA GLY A 219 -15.78 -18.19 9.33
C GLY A 219 -16.28 -19.36 10.19
N ALA A 220 -17.34 -19.15 10.99
CA ALA A 220 -17.98 -20.22 11.75
C ALA A 220 -18.60 -21.28 10.83
N GLN A 221 -19.33 -20.87 9.79
CA GLN A 221 -19.91 -21.79 8.81
C GLN A 221 -18.84 -22.61 8.07
N LEU A 222 -17.72 -21.99 7.69
CA LEU A 222 -16.58 -22.69 7.09
C LEU A 222 -15.95 -23.68 8.07
N ARG A 223 -15.84 -23.32 9.35
CA ARG A 223 -15.34 -24.22 10.40
C ARG A 223 -16.22 -25.46 10.56
N ASP A 224 -17.54 -25.27 10.58
CA ASP A 224 -18.51 -26.36 10.64
C ASP A 224 -18.47 -27.25 9.38
N LEU A 225 -18.22 -26.66 8.21
CA LEU A 225 -18.10 -27.42 6.97
C LEU A 225 -16.79 -28.21 6.87
N LEU A 226 -15.69 -27.69 7.44
CA LEU A 226 -14.35 -28.24 7.22
C LEU A 226 -13.78 -29.03 8.41
N ILE A 227 -14.14 -28.71 9.66
CA ILE A 227 -13.41 -29.20 10.85
C ILE A 227 -14.15 -30.33 11.60
N GLN A 228 -15.41 -30.68 11.30
CA GLN A 228 -16.11 -31.66 12.14
C GLN A 228 -15.36 -33.02 12.28
N PRO A 229 -14.87 -33.36 13.49
CA PRO A 229 -14.52 -34.72 13.81
C PRO A 229 -15.85 -35.44 14.03
N LYS A 230 -16.19 -36.40 13.18
CA LYS A 230 -17.23 -37.36 13.58
C LYS A 230 -16.67 -38.16 14.74
N LEU A 231 -17.07 -37.79 15.96
CA LEU A 231 -17.25 -38.76 17.03
C LEU A 231 -18.11 -39.88 16.45
N VAL A 232 -17.47 -41.00 16.11
CA VAL A 232 -18.15 -42.24 15.75
C VAL A 232 -18.83 -42.73 17.01
N GLN A 233 -20.08 -42.31 17.24
CA GLN A 233 -20.95 -43.07 18.11
C GLN A 233 -21.36 -44.35 17.37
N PRO A 234 -21.25 -45.54 18.00
CA PRO A 234 -21.72 -46.77 17.39
C PRO A 234 -23.24 -46.70 17.25
N LYS A 235 -23.72 -46.81 16.01
CA LYS A 235 -25.14 -46.79 15.68
C LYS A 235 -25.87 -47.95 16.34
N LEU A 236 -26.84 -47.62 17.18
CA LEU A 236 -28.06 -48.40 17.36
C LEU A 236 -29.25 -47.55 16.89
N ALA A 237 -30.16 -48.23 16.20
CA ALA A 237 -31.54 -47.85 15.86
C ALA A 237 -31.81 -46.75 14.81
N GLN A 238 -32.21 -47.26 13.65
CA GLN A 238 -33.29 -46.83 12.74
C GLN A 238 -34.16 -45.63 13.18
N SER A 239 -34.39 -44.68 12.26
CA SER A 239 -35.67 -44.53 11.52
C SER A 239 -35.73 -43.17 10.81
N LYS A 240 -36.75 -43.03 9.95
CA LYS A 240 -36.86 -42.16 8.77
C LYS A 240 -37.17 -40.68 9.07
N LEU A 241 -37.08 -39.89 7.99
CA LEU A 241 -37.78 -38.63 7.70
C LEU A 241 -37.19 -37.32 8.24
N ALA A 242 -36.33 -36.69 7.43
CA ALA A 242 -36.44 -35.27 7.08
C ALA A 242 -35.54 -34.99 5.86
N GLN A 243 -36.14 -35.08 4.67
CA GLN A 243 -35.56 -34.50 3.46
C GLN A 243 -35.79 -32.98 3.52
N SER A 244 -34.80 -32.21 3.97
CA SER A 244 -34.69 -30.79 3.60
C SER A 244 -33.51 -30.61 2.67
N LYS A 245 -33.81 -30.08 1.49
CA LYS A 245 -32.89 -29.78 0.39
C LYS A 245 -32.01 -28.58 0.79
N LEU A 246 -30.93 -28.86 1.49
CA LEU A 246 -29.67 -28.15 1.35
C LEU A 246 -28.64 -29.25 1.17
N ALA A 247 -28.19 -29.45 -0.07
CA ALA A 247 -27.10 -30.36 -0.36
C ALA A 247 -25.88 -29.88 0.43
N LYS A 248 -25.68 -30.42 1.64
CA LYS A 248 -24.42 -30.30 2.37
C LYS A 248 -23.34 -30.77 1.39
N PRO A 249 -22.42 -29.91 0.93
CA PRO A 249 -21.30 -30.42 0.18
C PRO A 249 -20.57 -31.35 1.15
N ARG A 250 -20.57 -32.66 0.86
CA ARG A 250 -19.66 -33.62 1.48
C ARG A 250 -18.25 -33.25 1.05
N LEU A 251 -17.70 -32.15 1.59
CA LEU A 251 -16.28 -31.89 1.55
C LEU A 251 -15.65 -32.99 2.40
N ALA A 252 -15.01 -33.92 1.70
CA ALA A 252 -14.55 -35.19 2.23
C ALA A 252 -13.68 -35.01 3.48
N GLN A 253 -13.91 -35.87 4.48
CA GLN A 253 -13.30 -35.86 5.83
C GLN A 253 -11.76 -36.05 5.86
N HIS A 254 -11.08 -35.97 4.72
CA HIS A 254 -9.65 -36.26 4.57
C HIS A 254 -8.93 -35.37 3.53
N ARG A 255 -9.47 -34.20 3.17
CA ARG A 255 -8.71 -33.29 2.27
C ARG A 255 -7.69 -32.49 3.09
N PRO A 256 -6.40 -32.50 2.71
CA PRO A 256 -5.40 -31.65 3.35
C PRO A 256 -5.81 -30.18 3.21
N VAL A 257 -5.82 -29.46 4.33
CA VAL A 257 -6.03 -28.02 4.35
C VAL A 257 -4.67 -27.37 4.13
N PHE A 258 -4.50 -26.71 2.98
CA PHE A 258 -3.29 -25.94 2.70
C PHE A 258 -3.47 -24.53 3.25
N LEU A 259 -2.60 -24.17 4.19
CA LEU A 259 -2.50 -22.81 4.68
C LEU A 259 -1.40 -22.11 3.90
N ALA A 260 -1.76 -21.08 3.15
CA ALA A 260 -0.80 -20.27 2.41
C ALA A 260 -0.56 -18.95 3.16
N ALA A 261 0.70 -18.68 3.47
CA ALA A 261 1.17 -17.40 3.94
C ALA A 261 1.78 -16.60 2.79
N SER A 262 1.78 -15.29 2.95
CA SER A 262 2.62 -14.39 2.15
C SER A 262 4.08 -14.82 2.26
N THR A 263 4.86 -14.76 1.18
CA THR A 263 6.28 -15.14 1.13
C THR A 263 7.20 -14.11 1.81
N ARG A 264 6.72 -13.40 2.84
CA ARG A 264 7.40 -12.26 3.44
C ARG A 264 7.70 -12.56 4.90
N ASP A 265 8.98 -12.45 5.27
CA ASP A 265 9.48 -12.70 6.62
C ASP A 265 8.62 -12.02 7.69
N GLY A 266 8.21 -12.78 8.70
CA GLY A 266 7.36 -12.35 9.81
C GLY A 266 5.85 -12.49 9.58
N GLU A 267 5.34 -12.50 8.34
CA GLU A 267 3.92 -12.76 8.09
C GLU A 267 3.55 -14.24 8.30
N GLU A 268 4.50 -15.13 8.02
CA GLU A 268 4.43 -16.54 8.38
C GLU A 268 4.30 -16.73 9.90
N SER A 269 5.02 -15.94 10.70
CA SER A 269 4.94 -16.02 12.17
C SER A 269 3.56 -15.61 12.68
N LEU A 270 2.96 -14.56 12.10
CA LEU A 270 1.58 -14.14 12.42
C LEU A 270 0.58 -15.26 12.10
N ILE A 271 0.76 -15.93 10.96
CA ILE A 271 -0.12 -17.03 10.54
C ILE A 271 0.08 -18.25 11.44
N LEU A 272 1.33 -18.63 11.74
CA LEU A 272 1.65 -19.74 12.64
C LEU A 272 1.12 -19.48 14.06
N GLU A 273 1.24 -18.25 14.57
CA GLU A 273 0.70 -17.89 15.88
C GLU A 273 -0.83 -17.92 15.89
N ALA A 274 -1.49 -17.39 14.85
CA ALA A 274 -2.94 -17.46 14.71
C ALA A 274 -3.44 -18.91 14.64
N VAL A 275 -2.72 -19.77 13.93
CA VAL A 275 -3.03 -21.20 13.81
C VAL A 275 -2.82 -21.94 15.13
N ALA A 276 -1.72 -21.67 15.83
CA ALA A 276 -1.47 -22.23 17.15
C ALA A 276 -2.59 -21.89 18.13
N LYS A 277 -3.12 -20.65 18.06
CA LYS A 277 -4.28 -20.22 18.87
C LYS A 277 -5.61 -20.85 18.40
N ALA A 278 -5.75 -21.18 17.12
CA ALA A 278 -7.00 -21.67 16.54
C ALA A 278 -7.28 -23.16 16.84
N ASN A 279 -6.32 -23.90 17.39
CA ASN A 279 -6.42 -25.31 17.79
C ASN A 279 -7.07 -26.21 16.72
N ILE A 280 -6.51 -26.20 15.50
CA ILE A 280 -7.05 -26.92 14.35
C ILE A 280 -6.60 -28.39 14.40
N PRO A 281 -7.51 -29.36 14.60
CA PRO A 281 -7.14 -30.77 14.64
C PRO A 281 -6.62 -31.26 13.28
N ASN A 282 -5.57 -32.10 13.30
CA ASN A 282 -4.90 -32.66 12.11
C ASN A 282 -4.20 -31.65 11.20
N LEU A 283 -3.79 -30.50 11.73
CA LEU A 283 -2.89 -29.60 10.99
C LEU A 283 -1.54 -30.30 10.81
N LEU A 284 -1.15 -30.53 9.55
CA LEU A 284 0.17 -31.02 9.20
C LEU A 284 1.19 -29.90 9.43
N THR A 285 1.88 -29.94 10.56
CA THR A 285 3.15 -29.19 10.77
C THR A 285 4.31 -29.92 10.12
#